data_AF-A0A661TMP4-F1
#
_entry.id   AF-A0A661TMP4-F1
#
_cell.length_a   1.000
_cell.length_b   1.000
_cell.length_c   1.000
_cell.angle_alpha   90.00
_cell.angle_beta   90.00
_cell.angle_gamma   90.00
#
_symmetry.space_group_name_H-M   'P 1'
#
loop_
_entity.id
_entity.type
_entity.pdbx_description
1 polymer ?
#
loop_
_entity_poly.entity_id
_entity_poly.type
_entity_poly.pdbx_seq_one_letter_code
_entity_poly.pdbx_strand_id
1 'polypeptide(L)'
;FAMFNDTPEARAFMEYIVSPEAQEIWVGELGKLSANKRINPAAYPDDLTRKAAKILSEASTFRFDGSDLMPSAVGAGSFWTGILDYVSGIPLKNVLMTIETTALDAYRK
;
A
#
# COMPACT_ATOMS: atom_id res chain seq x y z
N PHE A 1 2.05 -10.89 1.15
CA PHE A 1 2.91 -12.05 0.83
C PHE A 1 2.41 -12.68 -0.46
N ALA A 2 3.30 -13.17 -1.32
CA ALA A 2 2.94 -13.84 -2.57
C ALA A 2 3.67 -15.17 -2.65
N MET A 3 2.98 -16.21 -3.14
CA MET A 3 3.54 -17.54 -3.36
C MET A 3 3.57 -17.79 -4.87
N PHE A 4 4.76 -17.80 -5.47
CA PHE A 4 4.93 -17.97 -6.93
C PHE A 4 4.88 -19.44 -7.37
N ASN A 5 5.26 -20.36 -6.48
CA ASN A 5 5.21 -21.80 -6.72
C ASN A 5 4.39 -22.46 -5.60
N ASP A 6 3.40 -23.28 -5.96
CA ASP A 6 2.57 -24.01 -5.00
C ASP A 6 3.23 -25.35 -4.65
N THR A 7 4.05 -25.34 -3.59
CA THR A 7 4.62 -26.55 -2.98
C THR A 7 4.17 -26.68 -1.52
N PRO A 8 4.17 -27.89 -0.94
CA PRO A 8 3.81 -28.09 0.47
C PRO A 8 4.61 -27.20 1.43
N GLU A 9 5.90 -27.01 1.16
CA GLU A 9 6.82 -26.19 1.97
C GLU A 9 6.48 -24.70 1.86
N ALA A 10 6.22 -24.21 0.64
CA ALA A 10 5.83 -22.82 0.41
C ALA A 10 4.49 -22.51 1.10
N ARG A 11 3.54 -23.45 1.05
CA ARG A 11 2.25 -23.33 1.74
C ARG A 11 2.41 -23.30 3.26
N ALA A 12 3.19 -24.21 3.83
CA ALA A 12 3.48 -24.23 5.26
C ALA A 12 4.15 -22.92 5.73
N PHE A 13 5.07 -22.38 4.93
CA PHE A 13 5.67 -21.09 5.22
C PHE A 13 4.66 -19.94 5.16
N MET A 14 3.77 -19.92 4.16
CA MET A 14 2.71 -18.92 4.05
C MET A 14 1.71 -18.99 5.19
N GLU A 15 1.39 -20.18 5.70
CA GLU A 15 0.55 -20.38 6.89
C GLU A 15 1.24 -19.84 8.15
N TYR A 16 2.53 -20.12 8.31
CA TYR A 16 3.31 -19.59 9.41
C TYR A 16 3.39 -18.06 9.37
N ILE A 17 3.74 -17.46 8.23
CA ILE A 17 3.96 -16.01 8.17
C ILE A 17 2.69 -15.20 8.43
N VAL A 18 1.50 -15.76 8.23
CA VAL A 18 0.22 -15.12 8.58
C VAL A 18 -0.27 -15.45 10.00
N SER A 19 0.43 -16.32 10.74
CA SER A 19 0.09 -16.68 12.11
C SER A 19 0.27 -15.48 13.06
N PRO A 20 -0.42 -15.45 14.22
CA PRO A 20 -0.23 -14.39 15.21
C PRO A 20 1.23 -14.29 15.68
N GLU A 21 1.89 -15.43 15.91
CA GLU A 21 3.25 -15.49 16.44
C GLU A 21 4.26 -14.87 15.47
N ALA A 22 4.18 -15.24 14.19
CA ALA A 22 5.04 -14.63 13.17
C ALA A 22 4.73 -13.14 12.97
N GLN A 23 3.44 -12.76 13.06
CA GLN A 23 3.02 -11.37 12.94
C GLN A 23 3.41 -10.51 14.15
N GLU A 24 3.54 -11.06 15.35
CA GLU A 24 4.08 -10.35 16.52
C GLU A 24 5.56 -10.03 16.34
N ILE A 25 6.35 -10.97 15.82
CA ILE A 25 7.74 -10.72 15.42
C ILE A 25 7.79 -9.65 14.32
N TRP A 26 6.91 -9.75 13.33
CA TRP A 26 6.82 -8.80 12.21
C TRP A 26 6.59 -7.36 12.66
N VAL A 27 5.69 -7.15 13.63
CA VAL A 27 5.39 -5.79 14.12
C VAL A 27 6.43 -5.27 15.11
N GLY A 28 6.98 -6.15 15.95
CA GLY A 28 7.95 -5.79 16.99
C GLY A 28 9.34 -5.51 16.44
N GLU A 29 9.87 -6.41 15.61
CA GLU A 29 11.25 -6.35 15.12
C GLU A 29 11.40 -5.49 13.85
N LEU A 30 10.41 -5.54 12.96
CA LEU A 30 10.50 -4.86 11.66
C LEU A 30 9.75 -3.52 11.63
N GLY A 31 9.05 -3.17 12.72
CA GLY A 31 8.29 -1.92 12.86
C GLY A 31 7.19 -1.75 11.81
N LYS A 32 6.63 -2.87 11.32
CA LYS A 32 5.56 -2.88 10.31
C LYS A 32 4.19 -2.98 10.97
N LEU A 33 3.14 -2.72 10.19
CA LEU A 33 1.76 -2.98 10.60
C LEU A 33 1.35 -4.41 10.22
N SER A 34 0.55 -5.05 11.07
CA SER A 34 -0.10 -6.32 10.77
C SER A 34 -1.59 -6.14 10.52
N ALA A 35 -2.11 -6.87 9.53
CA ALA A 35 -3.55 -7.01 9.31
C ALA A 35 -4.17 -8.15 10.15
N ASN A 36 -3.35 -8.94 10.85
CA ASN A 36 -3.83 -10.03 11.69
C ASN A 36 -4.41 -9.48 13.00
N LYS A 37 -5.73 -9.61 13.19
CA LYS A 37 -6.45 -9.08 14.36
C LYS A 37 -6.21 -9.85 15.66
N ARG A 38 -5.47 -10.96 15.62
CA ARG A 38 -5.20 -11.83 16.78
C ARG A 38 -3.88 -11.54 17.48
N ILE A 39 -3.04 -10.66 16.94
CA ILE A 39 -1.78 -10.30 17.61
C ILE A 39 -2.05 -9.46 18.86
N ASN A 40 -1.17 -9.56 19.84
CA ASN A 40 -1.18 -8.69 21.00
C ASN A 40 -0.85 -7.24 20.58
N PRO A 41 -1.72 -6.25 20.81
CA PRO A 41 -1.42 -4.85 20.52
C PRO A 41 -0.20 -4.33 21.27
N ALA A 42 0.20 -4.93 22.40
CA ALA A 42 1.41 -4.58 23.13
C ALA A 42 2.71 -4.94 22.38
N ALA A 43 2.66 -5.81 21.36
CA ALA A 43 3.82 -6.19 20.56
C ALA A 43 4.38 -5.04 19.71
N TYR A 44 3.57 -4.01 19.42
CA TYR A 44 4.05 -2.82 18.72
C TYR A 44 5.06 -2.02 19.58
N PRO A 45 6.20 -1.59 19.00
CA PRO A 45 7.31 -1.01 19.76
C PRO A 45 7.01 0.38 20.34
N ASP A 46 6.04 1.09 19.76
CA ASP A 46 5.71 2.46 20.14
C ASP A 46 4.22 2.77 19.92
N ASP A 47 3.75 3.85 20.56
CA ASP A 47 2.34 4.24 20.54
C ASP A 47 1.85 4.79 19.19
N LEU A 48 2.74 5.36 18.38
CA LEU A 48 2.38 5.84 17.04
C LEU A 48 2.03 4.65 16.14
N THR A 49 2.90 3.64 16.10
CA THR A 49 2.69 2.43 15.32
C THR A 49 1.47 1.66 15.83
N ARG A 50 1.28 1.57 17.16
CA ARG A 50 0.09 0.96 17.78
C ARG A 50 -1.20 1.67 17.38
N LYS A 51 -1.19 3.00 17.33
CA LYS A 51 -2.34 3.81 16.89
C LYS A 51 -2.65 3.60 15.41
N ALA A 52 -1.63 3.55 14.56
CA ALA A 52 -1.81 3.24 13.13
C ALA A 52 -2.38 1.83 12.91
N ALA A 53 -1.91 0.85 13.67
CA ALA A 53 -2.44 -0.52 13.65
C ALA A 53 -3.91 -0.58 14.07
N LYS A 54 -4.30 0.20 15.10
CA LYS A 54 -5.70 0.29 15.53
C LYS A 54 -6.59 0.80 14.39
N ILE A 55 -6.19 1.90 13.74
CA ILE A 55 -6.91 2.46 12.58
C ILE A 55 -7.09 1.39 11.50
N LEU A 56 -6.02 0.66 11.16
CA LEU A 56 -6.06 -0.41 10.17
C LEU A 56 -7.03 -1.55 10.57
N SER A 57 -6.98 -2.00 11.83
CA SER A 57 -7.74 -3.15 12.32
C SER A 57 -9.24 -2.90 12.50
N GLU A 58 -9.60 -1.65 12.82
CA GLU A 58 -10.97 -1.19 13.09
C GLU A 58 -11.63 -0.53 11.86
N ALA A 59 -10.86 -0.23 10.81
CA ALA A 59 -11.41 0.36 9.59
C ALA A 59 -12.51 -0.52 8.98
N SER A 60 -13.69 0.06 8.79
CA SER A 60 -14.80 -0.56 8.07
C SER A 60 -14.71 -0.33 6.56
N THR A 61 -13.84 0.58 6.12
CA THR A 61 -13.71 0.96 4.71
C THR A 61 -12.26 1.29 4.42
N PHE A 62 -11.79 0.80 3.28
CA PHE A 62 -10.57 1.28 2.64
C PHE A 62 -10.95 2.16 1.46
N ARG A 63 -10.22 3.26 1.29
CA ARG A 63 -10.39 4.18 0.17
C ARG A 63 -9.10 4.20 -0.63
N PHE A 64 -9.29 4.10 -1.93
CA PHE A 64 -8.28 4.36 -2.94
C PHE A 64 -8.62 5.71 -3.56
N ASP A 65 -7.61 6.47 -3.95
CA ASP A 65 -7.85 7.68 -4.72
C ASP A 65 -8.09 7.34 -6.19
N GLY A 66 -8.44 8.35 -6.99
CA GLY A 66 -8.76 8.13 -8.40
C GLY A 66 -7.58 7.56 -9.19
N SER A 67 -6.35 7.86 -8.80
CA SER A 67 -5.12 7.45 -9.48
C SER A 67 -4.83 5.96 -9.31
N ASP A 68 -5.21 5.38 -8.16
CA ASP A 68 -5.09 3.94 -7.88
C ASP A 68 -5.91 3.06 -8.86
N LEU A 69 -6.97 3.62 -9.44
CA LEU A 69 -7.83 2.93 -10.41
C LEU A 69 -7.43 3.16 -11.87
N MET A 70 -6.39 3.96 -12.12
CA MET A 70 -5.89 4.26 -13.47
C MET A 70 -4.79 3.29 -13.89
N PRO A 71 -4.51 3.13 -15.20
CA PRO A 71 -3.34 2.43 -15.68
C PRO A 71 -2.06 2.92 -14.98
N SER A 72 -1.13 2.00 -14.72
CA SER A 72 0.11 2.29 -13.98
C SER A 72 0.89 3.48 -14.56
N ALA A 73 0.90 3.65 -15.88
CA ALA A 73 1.52 4.80 -16.55
C ALA A 73 0.92 6.15 -16.15
N VAL A 74 -0.37 6.19 -15.81
CA VAL A 74 -1.08 7.37 -15.35
C VAL A 74 -0.98 7.47 -13.83
N GLY A 75 -1.53 6.50 -13.09
CA GLY A 75 -1.70 6.59 -11.64
C GLY A 75 -0.38 6.71 -10.88
N ALA A 76 0.46 5.68 -11.00
CA ALA A 76 1.80 5.66 -10.41
C ALA A 76 2.84 6.46 -11.21
N GLY A 77 2.47 6.99 -12.39
CA GLY A 77 3.36 7.69 -13.30
C GLY A 77 3.06 9.19 -13.37
N SER A 78 2.38 9.62 -14.44
CA SER A 78 2.18 11.04 -14.73
C SER A 78 1.37 11.77 -13.66
N PHE A 79 0.38 11.11 -13.03
CA PHE A 79 -0.38 11.70 -11.93
C PHE A 79 0.50 11.92 -10.71
N TRP A 80 1.19 10.87 -10.23
CA TRP A 80 2.11 10.96 -9.08
C TRP A 80 3.15 12.08 -9.26
N THR A 81 3.82 12.09 -10.42
CA THR A 81 4.82 13.12 -10.74
C THR A 81 4.17 14.50 -10.85
N GLY A 82 2.99 14.57 -11.47
CA GLY A 82 2.23 15.80 -11.64
C GLY A 82 1.85 16.48 -10.32
N ILE A 83 1.54 15.72 -9.27
CA ILE A 83 1.28 16.27 -7.93
C ILE A 83 2.53 16.98 -7.38
N LEU A 84 3.72 16.36 -7.52
CA LEU A 84 4.98 16.97 -7.10
C LEU A 84 5.32 18.21 -7.93
N ASP A 85 5.11 18.16 -9.24
CA ASP A 85 5.33 19.27 -10.16
C ASP A 85 4.46 20.47 -9.82
N TYR A 86 3.18 20.24 -9.52
CA TYR A 86 2.25 21.29 -9.14
C TYR A 86 2.67 21.96 -7.81
N VAL A 87 3.02 21.17 -6.80
CA VAL A 87 3.52 21.69 -5.51
C VAL A 87 4.83 22.45 -5.68
N SER A 88 5.67 22.05 -6.64
CA SER A 88 6.92 22.72 -6.99
C SER A 88 6.75 24.00 -7.82
N GLY A 89 5.51 24.36 -8.18
CA GLY A 89 5.18 25.62 -8.86
C GLY A 89 4.98 25.52 -10.37
N ILE A 90 4.95 24.31 -10.95
CA ILE A 90 4.59 24.15 -12.36
C ILE A 90 3.11 24.51 -12.54
N PRO A 91 2.74 25.31 -13.56
CA PRO A 91 1.34 25.69 -13.77
C PRO A 91 0.43 24.47 -13.87
N LEU A 92 -0.67 24.47 -13.10
CA LEU A 92 -1.65 23.37 -13.05
C LEU A 92 -2.09 22.91 -14.45
N LYS A 93 -2.28 23.86 -15.37
CA LYS A 93 -2.66 23.54 -16.76
C LYS A 93 -1.64 22.61 -17.43
N ASN A 94 -0.35 22.84 -17.24
CA ASN A 94 0.70 22.03 -17.84
C ASN A 94 0.72 20.62 -17.24
N VAL A 95 0.57 20.53 -15.92
CA VAL A 95 0.45 19.24 -15.20
C VAL A 95 -0.73 18.43 -15.73
N LEU A 96 -1.92 19.04 -15.80
CA LEU A 96 -3.13 18.37 -16.28
C LEU A 96 -3.00 17.91 -17.74
N MET A 97 -2.39 18.73 -18.62
CA MET A 97 -2.15 18.33 -20.02
C MET A 97 -1.22 17.11 -20.14
N THR A 98 -0.17 17.03 -19.31
CA THR A 98 0.74 15.87 -19.29
C THR A 98 0.02 14.61 -18.81
N ILE A 99 -0.78 14.72 -17.75
CA ILE A 99 -1.58 13.61 -17.24
C ILE A 99 -2.55 13.12 -18.32
N GLU A 100 -3.29 14.05 -18.95
CA GLU A 100 -4.25 13.74 -20.02
C GLU A 100 -3.57 13.07 -21.22
N THR A 101 -2.42 13.57 -21.65
CA THR A 101 -1.66 12.98 -22.78
C THR A 101 -1.27 11.54 -22.47
N THR A 102 -0.80 11.27 -21.24
CA THR A 102 -0.44 9.92 -20.81
C THR A 102 -1.67 9.02 -20.71
N ALA A 103 -2.79 9.55 -20.24
CA ALA A 103 -4.06 8.81 -20.16
C ALA A 103 -4.54 8.41 -21.56
N LEU A 104 -4.56 9.34 -22.51
CA LEU A 104 -4.95 9.06 -23.90
C LEU A 104 -4.11 7.92 -24.50
N ASP A 105 -2.81 7.87 -24.24
CA ASP A 105 -1.96 6.80 -24.74
C ASP A 105 -2.14 5.48 -23.97
N ALA A 106 -2.33 5.53 -22.66
CA ALA A 106 -2.49 4.35 -21.82
C ALA A 106 -3.81 3.59 -22.07
N TYR A 107 -4.90 4.32 -22.35
CA TYR A 107 -6.23 3.74 -22.57
C TYR A 107 -6.54 3.37 -24.03
N ARG A 108 -5.63 3.68 -24.98
CA ARG A 108 -5.76 3.26 -26.39
C ARG A 108 -5.42 1.77 -26.62
N LYS A 109 -4.80 1.12 -25.65
CA LYS A 109 -4.43 -0.30 -25.67
C LYS A 109 -5.56 -1.15 -25.13
#